data_AF-A8U4D4-F1
#
_entry.id   AF-A8U4D4-F1
#
_cell.length_a   1.000
_cell.length_b   1.000
_cell.length_c   1.000
_cell.angle_alpha   90.00
_cell.angle_beta   90.00
_cell.angle_gamma   90.00
#
_symmetry.space_group_name_H-M   'P 1'
#
loop_
_entity.id
_entity.type
_entity.pdbx_description
1 polymer ?
#
loop_
_entity_poly.entity_id
_entity_poly.type
_entity_poly.pdbx_seq_one_letter_code
_entity_poly.pdbx_strand_id
1 'polypeptide(L)'
;MRINEEALDKLQALRDRLGKPLIVRSAYRSSAHNRAVGGAPRSKHMDGTAFDIAMANHDPVAFEAAAREVGFLGFGFYPRSDFMHIDLGPARQWGERFPVRATAFAAETLPAREVLADSRTMKGGGAAGVATIGAAGVEVAQNVLAETQSTILPLVPYLDTLRWVFIAVAIVGIGVAIYARIDDWKRGSR
;
A
#
# COMPACT_ATOMS: atom_id res chain seq x y z
N MET A 1 9.32 -20.54 4.67
CA MET A 1 7.89 -20.31 4.38
C MET A 1 7.22 -21.68 4.35
N ARG A 2 6.16 -21.94 5.13
CA ARG A 2 5.44 -23.22 5.13
C ARG A 2 4.13 -23.07 4.36
N ILE A 3 4.15 -23.43 3.09
CA ILE A 3 2.94 -23.58 2.27
C ILE A 3 2.81 -25.06 1.97
N ASN A 4 1.60 -25.59 2.06
CA ASN A 4 1.32 -26.97 1.70
C ASN A 4 1.36 -27.12 0.16
N GLU A 5 2.03 -28.16 -0.32
CA GLU A 5 2.28 -28.37 -1.76
C GLU A 5 0.96 -28.56 -2.54
N GLU A 6 0.03 -29.39 -2.03
CA GLU A 6 -1.29 -29.57 -2.64
C GLU A 6 -2.06 -28.25 -2.75
N ALA A 7 -1.99 -27.41 -1.72
CA ALA A 7 -2.62 -26.09 -1.74
C ALA A 7 -2.00 -25.17 -2.80
N LEU A 8 -0.68 -25.26 -3.01
CA LEU A 8 0.01 -24.49 -4.04
C LEU A 8 -0.34 -25.00 -5.45
N ASP A 9 -0.42 -26.31 -5.66
CA ASP A 9 -0.82 -26.92 -6.92
C ASP A 9 -2.25 -26.51 -7.31
N LYS A 10 -3.18 -26.52 -6.34
CA LYS A 10 -4.56 -26.06 -6.55
C LYS A 10 -4.63 -24.57 -6.86
N LEU A 11 -3.80 -23.75 -6.21
CA LEU A 11 -3.72 -22.32 -6.49
C LEU A 11 -3.18 -22.07 -7.91
N GLN A 12 -2.21 -22.87 -8.35
CA GLN A 12 -1.68 -22.81 -9.72
C GLN A 12 -2.73 -23.23 -10.74
N ALA A 13 -3.44 -24.35 -10.51
CA ALA A 13 -4.56 -24.78 -11.35
C ALA A 13 -5.67 -23.71 -11.45
N LEU A 14 -5.96 -23.01 -10.34
CA LEU A 14 -6.90 -21.89 -10.33
C LEU A 14 -6.43 -20.75 -11.24
N ARG A 15 -5.15 -20.37 -11.14
CA ARG A 15 -4.56 -19.33 -11.97
C ARG A 15 -4.68 -19.66 -13.46
N ASP A 16 -4.34 -20.90 -13.82
CA ASP A 16 -4.38 -21.37 -15.20
C ASP A 16 -5.81 -21.40 -15.74
N ARG A 17 -6.78 -21.86 -14.92
CA ARG A 17 -8.20 -21.86 -15.27
C ARG A 17 -8.76 -20.46 -15.49
N LEU A 18 -8.36 -19.49 -14.68
CA LEU A 18 -8.81 -18.11 -14.80
C LEU A 18 -8.10 -17.33 -15.93
N GLY A 19 -6.96 -17.83 -16.42
CA GLY A 19 -6.16 -17.19 -17.47
C GLY A 19 -5.65 -15.80 -17.08
N LYS A 20 -5.60 -15.48 -15.79
CA LYS A 20 -5.23 -14.16 -15.24
C LYS A 20 -4.39 -14.32 -13.97
N PRO A 21 -3.48 -13.36 -13.67
CA PRO A 21 -2.69 -13.40 -12.44
C PRO A 21 -3.57 -13.40 -11.18
N LEU A 22 -3.19 -14.17 -10.17
CA LEU A 22 -3.82 -14.12 -8.84
C LEU A 22 -3.07 -13.10 -7.96
N ILE A 23 -3.78 -12.12 -7.42
CA ILE A 23 -3.20 -11.14 -6.48
C ILE A 23 -3.35 -11.69 -5.05
N VAL A 24 -2.33 -12.39 -4.57
CA VAL A 24 -2.32 -12.98 -3.23
C VAL A 24 -1.99 -11.93 -2.18
N ARG A 25 -2.93 -11.64 -1.27
CA ARG A 25 -2.74 -10.70 -0.15
C ARG A 25 -2.19 -11.37 1.10
N SER A 26 -2.57 -12.63 1.33
CA SER A 26 -2.09 -13.43 2.46
C SER A 26 -2.06 -14.91 2.09
N ALA A 27 -1.10 -15.63 2.67
CA ALA A 27 -0.96 -17.08 2.53
C ALA A 27 -0.62 -17.68 3.90
N TYR A 28 0.62 -18.13 4.14
CA TYR A 28 1.00 -18.60 5.48
C TYR A 28 1.01 -17.46 6.52
N ARG A 29 0.47 -17.73 7.71
CA ARG A 29 0.57 -16.84 8.87
C ARG A 29 1.20 -17.58 10.05
N SER A 30 2.20 -16.97 10.69
CA SER A 30 2.70 -17.47 11.97
C SER A 30 1.62 -17.34 13.05
N SER A 31 1.73 -18.13 14.14
CA SER A 31 0.76 -18.03 15.25
C SER A 31 0.71 -16.63 15.87
N ALA A 32 1.85 -15.97 16.00
CA ALA A 32 1.95 -14.59 16.49
C ALA A 32 1.24 -13.61 15.56
N HIS A 33 1.51 -13.69 14.25
CA HIS A 33 0.86 -12.81 13.27
C HIS A 33 -0.65 -13.08 13.18
N ASN A 34 -1.08 -14.36 13.19
CA ASN A 34 -2.49 -14.73 13.18
C ASN A 34 -3.23 -14.14 14.39
N ARG A 35 -2.65 -14.19 15.60
CA ARG A 35 -3.23 -13.53 16.78
C ARG A 35 -3.27 -12.00 16.63
N ALA A 36 -2.21 -11.38 16.13
CA ALA A 36 -2.14 -9.93 15.97
C ALA A 36 -3.21 -9.36 15.04
N VAL A 37 -3.61 -10.13 14.01
CA VAL A 37 -4.66 -9.74 13.06
C VAL A 37 -6.06 -10.26 13.45
N GLY A 38 -6.23 -10.78 14.67
CA GLY A 38 -7.51 -11.31 15.14
C GLY A 38 -7.98 -12.58 14.41
N GLY A 39 -7.05 -13.34 13.83
CA GLY A 39 -7.35 -14.58 13.12
C GLY A 39 -7.87 -15.69 14.02
N ALA A 40 -8.66 -16.60 13.44
CA ALA A 40 -9.24 -17.71 14.18
C ALA A 40 -8.15 -18.62 14.80
N PRO A 41 -8.38 -19.23 15.98
CA PRO A 41 -7.40 -20.10 16.64
C PRO A 41 -6.93 -21.29 15.81
N ARG A 42 -7.79 -21.82 14.92
CA ARG A 42 -7.49 -22.92 13.98
C ARG A 42 -7.52 -22.43 12.52
N SER A 43 -6.93 -21.27 12.27
CA SER A 43 -6.86 -20.65 10.95
C SER A 43 -6.06 -21.52 9.96
N LYS A 44 -6.62 -21.74 8.77
CA LYS A 44 -5.96 -22.51 7.71
C LYS A 44 -4.74 -21.82 7.11
N HIS A 45 -4.60 -20.51 7.34
CA HIS A 45 -3.35 -19.79 7.06
C HIS A 45 -2.18 -20.31 7.91
N MET A 46 -2.43 -20.78 9.14
CA MET A 46 -1.36 -21.34 9.98
C MET A 46 -0.95 -22.75 9.53
N ASP A 47 -1.82 -23.44 8.81
CA ASP A 47 -1.55 -24.74 8.19
C ASP A 47 -0.89 -24.58 6.79
N GLY A 48 -0.77 -23.35 6.27
CA GLY A 48 -0.26 -23.10 4.93
C GLY A 48 -1.19 -23.58 3.80
N THR A 49 -2.48 -23.75 4.09
CA THR A 49 -3.51 -24.29 3.19
C THR A 49 -4.60 -23.27 2.83
N ALA A 50 -4.34 -21.98 3.08
CA ALA A 50 -5.28 -20.90 2.80
C ALA A 50 -4.63 -19.72 2.10
N PHE A 51 -5.41 -19.04 1.27
CA PHE A 51 -5.01 -17.87 0.52
C PHE A 51 -6.10 -16.81 0.56
N ASP A 52 -5.71 -15.56 0.79
CA ASP A 52 -6.59 -14.40 0.60
C ASP A 52 -6.25 -13.78 -0.76
N ILE A 53 -7.19 -13.84 -1.71
CA ILE A 53 -7.00 -13.37 -3.08
C ILE A 53 -7.79 -12.09 -3.29
N ALA A 54 -7.13 -11.03 -3.78
CA ALA A 54 -7.82 -9.78 -4.09
C ALA A 54 -8.79 -9.98 -5.26
N MET A 55 -9.99 -9.41 -5.15
CA MET A 55 -11.01 -9.47 -6.21
C MET A 55 -10.90 -8.29 -7.18
N ALA A 56 -9.81 -7.53 -7.15
CA ALA A 56 -9.59 -6.35 -7.98
C ALA A 56 -9.61 -6.65 -9.48
N ASN A 57 -9.12 -7.82 -9.89
CA ASN A 57 -8.97 -8.25 -11.28
C ASN A 57 -9.78 -9.51 -11.65
N HIS A 58 -10.72 -9.90 -10.78
CA HIS A 58 -11.57 -11.06 -10.95
C HIS A 58 -13.05 -10.71 -10.72
N ASP A 59 -13.93 -11.33 -11.50
CA ASP A 59 -15.34 -11.41 -11.15
C ASP A 59 -15.50 -12.38 -9.96
N PRO A 60 -16.05 -11.96 -8.81
CA PRO A 60 -16.13 -12.81 -7.63
C PRO A 60 -16.93 -14.09 -7.83
N VAL A 61 -17.96 -14.07 -8.66
CA VAL A 61 -18.84 -15.24 -8.91
C VAL A 61 -18.09 -16.28 -9.75
N ALA A 62 -17.47 -15.85 -10.85
CA ALA A 62 -16.64 -16.71 -11.70
C ALA A 62 -15.41 -17.23 -10.95
N PHE A 63 -14.78 -16.39 -10.11
CA PHE A 63 -13.65 -16.79 -9.27
C PHE A 63 -14.04 -17.89 -8.29
N GLU A 64 -15.14 -17.73 -7.56
CA GLU A 64 -15.63 -18.73 -6.62
C GLU A 64 -15.92 -20.06 -7.32
N ALA A 65 -16.62 -20.01 -8.46
CA ALA A 65 -16.93 -21.21 -9.25
C ALA A 65 -15.65 -21.95 -9.66
N ALA A 66 -14.68 -21.23 -10.23
CA ALA A 66 -13.39 -21.79 -10.63
C ALA A 66 -12.60 -22.36 -9.43
N ALA A 67 -12.61 -21.68 -8.29
CA ALA A 67 -11.93 -22.13 -7.07
C ALA A 67 -12.55 -23.43 -6.51
N ARG A 68 -13.88 -23.56 -6.58
CA ARG A 68 -14.58 -24.81 -6.20
C ARG A 68 -14.19 -25.96 -7.11
N GLU A 69 -14.12 -25.73 -8.42
CA GLU A 69 -13.79 -26.76 -9.41
C GLU A 69 -12.37 -27.31 -9.24
N VAL A 70 -11.41 -26.52 -8.78
CA VAL A 70 -10.05 -27.00 -8.48
C VAL A 70 -9.90 -27.58 -7.06
N GLY A 71 -10.98 -27.57 -6.28
CA GLY A 71 -11.08 -28.29 -5.01
C GLY A 71 -10.83 -27.46 -3.75
N PHE A 72 -10.95 -26.12 -3.80
CA PHE A 72 -11.08 -25.33 -2.57
C PHE A 72 -12.47 -25.53 -1.96
N LEU A 73 -12.53 -25.63 -0.63
CA LEU A 73 -13.75 -25.99 0.10
C LEU A 73 -14.19 -24.92 1.10
N GLY A 74 -13.24 -24.22 1.72
CA GLY A 74 -13.53 -23.10 2.63
C GLY A 74 -13.53 -21.77 1.89
N PHE A 75 -14.57 -20.95 2.11
CA PHE A 75 -14.75 -19.66 1.45
C PHE A 75 -15.12 -18.55 2.44
N GLY A 76 -14.31 -17.49 2.50
CA GLY A 76 -14.62 -16.27 3.26
C GLY A 76 -14.79 -15.08 2.32
N PHE A 77 -15.87 -14.33 2.46
CA PHE A 77 -16.19 -13.21 1.56
C PHE A 77 -16.03 -11.86 2.27
N TYR A 78 -15.13 -11.01 1.75
CA TYR A 78 -14.78 -9.72 2.35
C TYR A 78 -14.87 -8.57 1.33
N PRO A 79 -16.07 -8.21 0.85
CA PRO A 79 -16.25 -7.18 -0.18
C PRO A 79 -15.73 -5.81 0.25
N ARG A 80 -15.91 -5.43 1.52
CA ARG A 80 -15.38 -4.17 2.08
C ARG A 80 -13.85 -4.07 2.03
N SER A 81 -13.17 -5.21 1.99
CA SER A 81 -11.71 -5.27 1.89
C SER A 81 -11.24 -5.80 0.53
N ASP A 82 -12.16 -6.01 -0.42
CA ASP A 82 -11.91 -6.50 -1.78
C ASP A 82 -11.04 -7.77 -1.87
N PHE A 83 -11.32 -8.77 -1.03
CA PHE A 83 -10.68 -10.09 -1.17
C PHE A 83 -11.63 -11.24 -0.84
N MET A 84 -11.33 -12.40 -1.42
CA MET A 84 -11.95 -13.67 -1.07
C MET A 84 -10.91 -14.58 -0.43
N HIS A 85 -11.25 -15.15 0.71
CA HIS A 85 -10.49 -16.20 1.36
C HIS A 85 -10.87 -17.55 0.76
N ILE A 86 -9.88 -18.37 0.41
CA ILE A 86 -10.05 -19.75 -0.04
C ILE A 86 -9.12 -20.69 0.73
N ASP A 87 -9.60 -21.88 1.10
CA ASP A 87 -8.79 -22.87 1.82
C ASP A 87 -9.22 -24.34 1.59
N LEU A 88 -8.32 -25.27 1.95
CA LEU A 88 -8.53 -26.74 1.85
C LEU A 88 -9.11 -27.39 3.11
N GLY A 89 -9.58 -26.59 4.08
CA GLY A 89 -10.27 -27.11 5.26
C GLY A 89 -11.66 -27.67 4.95
N PRO A 90 -12.46 -28.00 5.97
CA PRO A 90 -13.82 -28.47 5.78
C PRO A 90 -14.67 -27.47 4.97
N ALA A 91 -15.60 -28.01 4.17
CA ALA A 91 -16.53 -27.21 3.37
C ALA A 91 -17.33 -26.26 4.27
N ARG A 92 -17.12 -24.96 4.06
CA ARG A 92 -17.75 -23.91 4.87
C ARG A 92 -17.70 -22.57 4.15
N GLN A 93 -18.62 -21.69 4.52
CA GLN A 93 -18.70 -20.35 3.97
C GLN A 93 -19.03 -19.33 5.06
N TRP A 94 -18.42 -18.15 5.01
CA TRP A 94 -18.67 -17.07 5.98
C TRP A 94 -18.44 -15.69 5.37
N GLY A 95 -18.92 -14.64 6.04
CA GLY A 95 -18.81 -13.26 5.56
C GLY A 95 -19.96 -12.84 4.65
N GLU A 96 -19.78 -11.71 3.96
CA GLU A 96 -20.81 -11.06 3.14
C GLU A 96 -20.52 -11.31 1.66
N ARG A 97 -21.54 -11.72 0.89
CA ARG A 97 -21.36 -11.96 -0.55
C ARG A 97 -20.98 -10.66 -1.26
N PHE A 98 -20.13 -10.81 -2.27
CA PHE A 98 -19.82 -9.70 -3.16
C PHE A 98 -21.09 -9.27 -3.93
N PRO A 99 -21.32 -7.97 -4.11
CA PRO A 99 -22.37 -7.51 -5.00
C PRO A 99 -22.05 -7.97 -6.44
N VAL A 100 -23.09 -8.24 -7.23
CA VAL A 100 -22.94 -8.58 -8.64
C VAL A 100 -22.28 -7.40 -9.36
N ARG A 101 -21.18 -7.66 -10.06
CA ARG A 101 -20.45 -6.64 -10.83
C ARG A 101 -20.82 -6.76 -12.31
N ALA A 102 -20.96 -5.62 -12.99
CA ALA A 102 -21.17 -5.60 -14.44
C ALA A 102 -19.88 -5.96 -15.20
N THR A 103 -18.71 -5.80 -14.58
CA THR A 103 -17.41 -6.10 -15.15
C THR A 103 -16.55 -6.89 -14.16
N ALA A 104 -15.63 -7.69 -14.69
CA ALA A 104 -14.72 -8.52 -13.90
C ALA A 104 -13.61 -7.75 -13.18
N PHE A 105 -13.55 -6.43 -13.34
CA PHE A 105 -12.62 -5.56 -12.63
C PHE A 105 -13.39 -4.84 -11.54
N ALA A 106 -12.82 -4.76 -10.34
CA ALA A 106 -13.35 -3.84 -9.35
C ALA A 106 -13.30 -2.43 -9.96
N ALA A 107 -14.39 -1.68 -9.85
CA ALA A 107 -14.33 -0.25 -10.15
C ALA A 107 -13.21 0.33 -9.28
N GLU A 108 -12.26 1.01 -9.92
CA GLU A 108 -11.20 1.68 -9.19
C GLU A 108 -11.86 2.64 -8.21
N THR A 109 -11.86 2.26 -6.93
CA THR A 109 -12.21 3.20 -5.88
C THR A 109 -11.02 4.13 -5.86
N LEU A 110 -11.17 5.28 -6.52
CA LEU A 110 -10.20 6.36 -6.41
C LEU A 110 -9.88 6.46 -4.92
N PRO A 111 -8.59 6.35 -4.52
CA PRO A 111 -8.24 6.43 -3.12
C PRO A 111 -8.96 7.65 -2.59
N ALA A 112 -9.73 7.46 -1.50
CA ALA A 112 -10.39 8.58 -0.84
C ALA A 112 -9.32 9.64 -0.72
N ARG A 113 -9.45 10.71 -1.51
CA ARG A 113 -8.42 11.74 -1.64
C ARG A 113 -8.11 12.06 -0.20
N GLU A 114 -6.92 11.68 0.27
CA GLU A 114 -6.57 11.92 1.65
C GLU A 114 -6.77 13.42 1.77
N VAL A 115 -7.71 13.83 2.63
CA VAL A 115 -8.00 15.24 2.84
C VAL A 115 -6.82 15.76 3.64
N LEU A 116 -5.68 15.88 2.95
CA LEU A 116 -4.45 16.52 3.36
C LEU A 116 -4.68 18.05 3.50
N ALA A 117 -5.90 18.52 3.27
CA ALA A 117 -6.32 19.89 3.48
C ALA A 117 -6.32 20.29 4.96
N ASP A 118 -6.39 19.34 5.91
CA ASP A 118 -6.42 19.67 7.34
C ASP A 118 -5.07 19.51 8.07
N SER A 119 -4.04 18.98 7.41
CA SER A 119 -2.74 18.70 8.08
C SER A 119 -1.66 19.73 7.82
N ARG A 120 -1.85 20.67 6.88
CA ARG A 120 -0.91 21.77 6.66
C ARG A 120 -1.64 23.03 6.26
N THR A 121 -1.68 23.97 7.19
CA THR A 121 -1.79 25.40 6.93
C THR A 121 -0.77 25.81 5.85
N MET A 122 -1.16 25.79 4.58
CA MET A 122 -0.60 26.65 3.54
C MET A 122 -1.76 27.38 2.89
N LYS A 123 -1.99 28.58 3.41
CA LYS A 123 -2.71 29.65 2.74
C LYS A 123 -1.91 29.98 1.47
N GLY A 124 -2.34 29.47 0.32
CA GLY A 124 -1.69 29.72 -0.96
C GLY A 124 -2.65 29.39 -2.10
N GLY A 125 -3.02 30.42 -2.86
CA GLY A 125 -4.10 30.46 -3.84
C GLY A 125 -4.23 29.24 -4.75
N GLY A 126 -5.48 28.82 -4.94
CA GLY A 126 -5.84 27.84 -5.94
C GLY A 126 -5.64 28.38 -7.35
N ALA A 127 -5.08 27.54 -8.22
CA ALA A 127 -5.24 27.59 -9.67
C ALA A 127 -4.81 26.24 -10.27
N ALA A 128 -5.60 25.18 -10.02
CA ALA A 128 -5.41 23.91 -10.71
C ALA A 128 -6.07 23.96 -12.09
N GLY A 129 -5.27 24.34 -13.08
CA GLY A 129 -5.18 23.74 -14.42
C GLY A 129 -6.45 23.39 -15.20
N VAL A 130 -6.79 24.25 -16.17
CA VAL A 130 -7.11 23.83 -17.55
C VAL A 130 -6.46 24.87 -18.48
N ALA A 131 -5.31 24.52 -19.07
CA ALA A 131 -4.67 25.37 -20.09
C ALA A 131 -5.06 24.85 -21.48
N THR A 132 -6.19 25.33 -22.01
CA THR A 132 -6.42 25.35 -23.46
C THR A 132 -5.37 26.27 -24.08
N ILE A 133 -4.47 25.73 -24.90
CA ILE A 133 -3.42 26.50 -25.57
C ILE A 133 -4.08 27.44 -26.59
N GLY A 134 -4.30 28.68 -26.17
CA GLY A 134 -4.64 29.86 -26.96
C GLY A 134 -3.95 31.07 -26.35
N ALA A 135 -4.03 32.24 -26.96
CA ALA A 135 -3.30 33.45 -26.51
C ALA A 135 -3.52 33.76 -25.01
N ALA A 136 -4.73 33.55 -24.49
CA ALA A 136 -5.06 33.72 -23.08
C ALA A 136 -4.35 32.70 -22.14
N GLY A 137 -4.06 31.49 -22.62
CA GLY A 137 -3.32 30.48 -21.85
C GLY A 137 -1.83 30.81 -21.70
N VAL A 138 -1.24 31.49 -22.68
CA VAL A 138 0.15 31.96 -22.64
C VAL A 138 0.32 33.09 -21.63
N GLU A 139 -0.62 34.04 -21.59
CA GLU A 139 -0.60 35.15 -20.62
C GLU A 139 -0.77 34.66 -19.17
N VAL A 140 -1.68 33.70 -18.94
CA VAL A 140 -1.85 33.08 -17.62
C VAL A 140 -0.57 32.36 -17.19
N ALA A 141 0.08 31.63 -18.09
CA ALA A 141 1.35 30.96 -17.79
C ALA A 141 2.47 31.97 -17.47
N GLN A 142 2.54 33.09 -18.18
CA GLN A 142 3.53 34.13 -17.95
C GLN A 142 3.31 34.85 -16.62
N ASN A 143 2.06 35.14 -16.25
CA ASN A 143 1.73 35.78 -14.98
C ASN A 143 2.04 34.87 -13.79
N VAL A 144 1.71 33.58 -13.88
CA VAL A 144 2.06 32.59 -12.83
C VAL A 144 3.58 32.47 -12.69
N LEU A 145 4.32 32.47 -13.81
CA LEU A 145 5.78 32.41 -13.78
C LEU A 145 6.39 33.67 -13.13
N ALA A 146 5.88 34.86 -13.45
CA ALA A 146 6.35 36.12 -12.88
C ALA A 146 6.06 36.22 -11.37
N GLU A 147 4.88 35.79 -10.93
CA GLU A 147 4.49 35.76 -9.51
C GLU A 147 5.31 34.74 -8.71
N THR A 148 5.62 33.60 -9.33
CA THR A 148 6.51 32.59 -8.73
C THR A 148 7.95 33.11 -8.61
N GLN A 149 8.45 33.80 -9.64
CA GLN A 149 9.80 34.37 -9.62
C GLN A 149 9.96 35.48 -8.57
N SER A 150 8.99 36.39 -8.45
CA SER A 150 9.04 37.49 -7.47
C SER A 150 8.99 36.99 -6.03
N THR A 151 8.36 35.82 -5.79
CA THR A 151 8.28 35.19 -4.47
C THR A 151 9.54 34.39 -4.13
N ILE A 152 10.15 33.72 -5.11
CA ILE A 152 11.30 32.84 -4.87
C ILE A 152 12.63 33.59 -4.87
N LEU A 153 12.83 34.55 -5.77
CA LEU A 153 14.12 35.25 -5.94
C LEU A 153 14.65 35.90 -4.65
N PRO A 154 13.82 36.55 -3.79
CA PRO A 154 14.29 37.10 -2.52
C PRO A 154 14.77 36.07 -1.51
N LEU A 155 14.36 34.80 -1.65
CA LEU A 155 14.71 33.71 -0.74
C LEU A 155 16.04 33.03 -1.10
N VAL A 156 16.47 33.15 -2.36
CA VAL A 156 17.70 32.51 -2.88
C VAL A 156 18.95 32.81 -2.02
N PRO A 157 19.20 34.03 -1.53
CA PRO A 157 20.37 34.31 -0.71
C PRO A 157 20.37 33.55 0.64
N TYR A 158 19.19 33.29 1.20
CA TYR A 158 19.04 32.60 2.48
C TYR A 158 19.19 31.08 2.35
N LEU A 159 18.90 30.51 1.18
CA LEU A 159 19.05 29.08 0.94
C LEU A 159 20.50 28.62 1.10
N ASP A 160 21.46 29.46 0.70
CA ASP A 160 22.87 29.12 0.83
C ASP A 160 23.33 29.18 2.29
N THR A 161 22.89 30.19 3.04
CA THR A 161 23.14 30.26 4.49
C THR A 161 22.52 29.08 5.22
N LEU A 162 21.28 28.71 4.88
CA LEU A 162 20.58 27.58 5.48
C LEU A 162 21.30 26.24 5.19
N ARG A 163 21.79 26.07 3.95
CA ARG A 163 22.60 24.91 3.54
C ARG A 163 23.84 24.76 4.41
N TRP A 164 24.59 25.84 4.62
CA TRP A 164 25.81 25.79 5.46
C TRP A 164 25.50 25.57 6.94
N VAL A 165 24.41 26.13 7.46
CA VAL A 165 23.95 25.87 8.83
C VAL A 165 23.64 24.38 9.03
N PHE A 166 22.92 23.74 8.11
CA PHE A 166 22.61 22.31 8.21
C PHE A 166 23.88 21.44 8.16
N ILE A 167 24.84 21.78 7.29
CA ILE A 167 26.12 21.07 7.21
C ILE A 167 26.89 21.19 8.54
N ALA A 168 26.95 22.39 9.11
CA ALA A 168 27.63 22.62 10.39
C ALA A 168 26.97 21.82 11.54
N VAL A 169 25.64 21.84 11.64
CA VAL A 169 24.89 21.06 12.65
C VAL A 169 25.15 19.56 12.49
N ALA A 170 25.16 19.05 11.25
CA ALA A 170 25.43 17.64 11.00
C ALA A 170 26.85 17.23 11.43
N ILE A 171 27.86 18.06 11.13
CA ILE A 171 29.26 17.81 11.54
C ILE A 171 29.39 17.80 13.07
N VAL A 172 28.77 18.75 13.76
CA VAL A 172 28.77 18.79 15.23
C VAL A 172 28.12 17.54 15.81
N GLY A 173 26.96 17.12 15.29
CA GLY A 173 26.28 15.90 15.74
C GLY A 173 27.13 14.64 15.57
N ILE A 174 27.81 14.50 14.44
CA ILE A 174 28.74 13.38 14.19
C ILE A 174 29.91 13.43 15.18
N GLY A 175 30.49 14.61 15.43
CA GLY A 175 31.57 14.79 16.40
C GLY A 175 31.17 14.39 17.83
N VAL A 176 29.97 14.77 18.27
CA VAL A 176 29.42 14.38 19.58
C VAL A 176 29.24 12.88 19.68
N ALA A 177 28.70 12.23 18.64
CA ALA A 177 28.50 10.78 18.63
C ALA A 177 29.83 10.01 18.70
N ILE A 178 30.85 10.46 17.96
CA ILE A 178 32.20 9.88 18.00
C ILE A 178 32.82 10.09 19.39
N TYR A 179 32.72 11.29 19.96
CA TYR A 179 33.24 11.60 21.29
C TYR A 179 32.61 10.72 22.37
N ALA A 180 31.27 10.63 22.39
CA ALA A 180 30.54 9.78 23.33
C ALA A 180 30.99 8.32 23.23
N ARG A 181 31.18 7.82 22.00
CA ARG A 181 31.63 6.44 21.76
C ARG A 181 33.05 6.16 22.25
N ILE A 182 33.95 7.14 22.15
CA ILE A 182 35.32 7.05 22.65
C ILE A 182 35.35 7.16 24.18
N ASP A 183 34.53 8.04 24.76
CA ASP A 183 34.44 8.23 26.20
C ASP A 183 33.90 6.96 26.91
N ASP A 184 32.84 6.35 26.38
CA ASP A 184 32.30 5.08 26.87
C ASP A 184 33.34 3.95 26.82
N TRP A 185 34.14 3.89 25.74
CA TRP A 185 35.21 2.90 25.61
C TRP A 185 36.32 3.11 26.65
N LYS A 186 36.69 4.36 26.94
CA LYS A 186 37.68 4.69 27.98
C LYS A 186 37.19 4.39 29.39
N ARG A 187 35.89 4.58 29.67
CA ARG A 187 35.28 4.27 30.97
C ARG A 187 35.12 2.76 31.22
N GLY A 188 34.86 1.97 30.17
CA GLY A 188 34.74 0.51 30.27
C GLY A 188 36.07 -0.26 30.28
N SER A 189 37.20 0.43 30.10
CA SER A 189 38.55 -0.15 30.10
C SER A 189 39.31 0.03 31.43
N ARG A 190 38.62 0.43 32.51
CA ARG A 190 39.16 0.58 33.87
C ARG A 190 38.61 -0.50 34.79
#